data_AF-A0AAX2UIC3-F1
#
_entry.id   AF-A0AAX2UIC3-F1
#
_cell.length_a   1.000
_cell.length_b   1.000
_cell.length_c   1.000
_cell.angle_alpha   90.00
_cell.angle_beta   90.00
_cell.angle_gamma   90.00
#
_symmetry.space_group_name_H-M   'P 1'
#
loop_
_entity.id
_entity.type
_entity.pdbx_description
1 polymer ?
#
loop_
_entity_poly.entity_id
_entity_poly.type
_entity_poly.pdbx_seq_one_letter_code
_entity_poly.pdbx_strand_id
1 'polypeptide(L)'
;MNEKYAPFELEPTLLYDKDTYKIVAGKSYANKDEKFVIGLKSNGFPTNSYLIFPPQLNLDLLRNLLGQDGANNSEVIKFIKIITDKQ
;
A
#
# COMPACT_ATOMS: atom_id res chain seq x y z
N MET A 1 -3.23 -19.73 -16.43
CA MET A 1 -4.08 -18.52 -16.55
C MET A 1 -4.99 -18.49 -15.31
N ASN A 2 -4.95 -17.51 -14.40
CA ASN A 2 -5.05 -16.08 -14.62
C ASN A 2 -4.14 -15.30 -13.66
N GLU A 3 -3.17 -14.58 -14.19
CA GLU A 3 -2.44 -13.47 -13.53
C GLU A 3 -3.37 -12.26 -13.22
N LYS A 4 -4.70 -12.42 -13.32
CA LYS A 4 -5.69 -11.34 -13.35
C LYS A 4 -6.10 -10.75 -11.99
N TYR A 5 -5.55 -11.21 -10.88
CA TYR A 5 -5.95 -10.73 -9.54
C TYR A 5 -4.78 -10.35 -8.64
N ALA A 6 -3.58 -10.10 -9.20
CA ALA A 6 -2.53 -9.43 -8.45
C ALA A 6 -2.80 -7.91 -8.47
N PRO A 7 -3.09 -7.28 -7.32
CA PRO A 7 -3.35 -5.84 -7.31
C PRO A 7 -2.10 -5.00 -7.57
N PHE A 8 -0.91 -5.62 -7.53
CA PHE A 8 0.38 -4.97 -7.72
C PHE A 8 1.14 -5.58 -8.91
N GLU A 9 1.86 -4.73 -9.66
CA GLU A 9 2.74 -5.17 -10.75
C GLU A 9 3.95 -5.96 -10.25
N LEU A 10 4.43 -5.62 -9.06
CA LEU A 10 5.58 -6.22 -8.37
C LEU A 10 5.20 -6.52 -6.93
N GLU A 11 6.07 -7.24 -6.21
CA GLU A 11 5.88 -7.48 -4.80
C GLU A 11 5.78 -6.14 -4.03
N PRO A 12 4.69 -5.91 -3.27
CA PRO A 12 4.47 -4.62 -2.65
C PRO A 12 5.35 -4.46 -1.41
N THR A 13 5.77 -3.23 -1.15
CA THR A 13 6.56 -2.87 0.02
C THR A 13 5.70 -2.93 1.27
N LEU A 14 6.15 -3.66 2.29
CA LEU A 14 5.52 -3.67 3.61
C LEU A 14 5.72 -2.32 4.31
N LEU A 15 4.62 -1.66 4.64
CA LEU A 15 4.61 -0.39 5.38
C LEU A 15 4.26 -0.56 6.85
N TYR A 16 3.43 -1.55 7.16
CA TYR A 16 2.95 -1.78 8.50
C TYR A 16 2.64 -3.26 8.70
N ASP A 17 3.02 -3.80 9.86
CA ASP A 17 2.71 -5.17 10.24
C ASP A 17 2.14 -5.23 11.64
N LYS A 18 1.00 -5.89 11.78
CA LYS A 18 0.42 -6.32 13.05
C LYS A 18 -0.09 -7.75 12.91
N ASP A 19 -0.35 -8.37 14.05
CA ASP A 19 -0.80 -9.77 14.13
C ASP A 19 -2.04 -10.05 13.27
N THR A 20 -2.92 -9.07 13.09
CA THR A 20 -4.21 -9.25 12.40
C THR A 20 -4.21 -8.76 10.95
N TYR A 21 -3.31 -7.85 10.57
CA TYR A 21 -3.24 -7.29 9.22
C TYR A 21 -1.88 -6.66 8.91
N LYS A 22 -1.63 -6.51 7.61
CA LYS A 22 -0.50 -5.79 7.02
C LYS A 22 -1.01 -4.68 6.11
N ILE A 23 -0.27 -3.57 6.10
CA ILE A 23 -0.45 -2.52 5.10
C ILE A 23 0.76 -2.56 4.19
N VAL A 24 0.50 -2.63 2.88
CA VAL A 24 1.52 -2.68 1.85
C VAL A 24 1.28 -1.57 0.84
N ALA A 25 2.33 -1.09 0.19
CA ALA A 25 2.23 -0.15 -0.91
C ALA A 25 3.01 -0.65 -2.12
N GLY A 26 2.46 -0.42 -3.30
CA GLY A 26 3.10 -0.89 -4.52
C GLY A 26 2.46 -0.25 -5.75
N LYS A 27 3.07 -0.49 -6.90
CA LYS A 27 2.55 0.00 -8.18
C LYS A 27 1.38 -0.87 -8.62
N SER A 28 0.24 -0.27 -8.91
CA SER A 28 -0.97 -0.99 -9.30
C SER A 28 -0.83 -1.58 -10.69
N TYR A 29 -1.28 -2.83 -10.88
CA TYR A 29 -1.40 -3.42 -12.22
C TYR A 29 -2.58 -2.82 -13.02
N ALA A 30 -3.62 -2.36 -12.32
CA ALA A 30 -4.89 -1.97 -12.92
C ALA A 30 -4.94 -0.49 -13.34
N ASN A 31 -4.12 0.37 -12.74
CA ASN A 31 -4.19 1.81 -12.98
C ASN A 31 -2.79 2.40 -13.19
N LYS A 32 -2.37 2.52 -14.46
CA LYS A 32 -1.02 2.99 -14.82
C LYS A 32 -0.78 4.47 -14.52
N ASP A 33 -1.85 5.24 -14.39
CA ASP A 33 -1.79 6.66 -14.03
C ASP A 33 -1.55 6.86 -12.53
N GLU A 34 -1.90 5.86 -11.71
CA GLU A 34 -1.61 5.86 -10.29
C GLU A 34 -0.17 5.39 -10.05
N LYS A 35 0.68 6.31 -9.59
CA LYS A 35 2.09 6.01 -9.28
C LYS A 35 2.24 4.88 -8.28
N PHE A 36 1.32 4.76 -7.33
CA PHE A 36 1.22 3.66 -6.39
C PHE A 36 -0.17 3.60 -5.74
N VAL A 37 -0.49 2.43 -5.19
CA VAL A 37 -1.68 2.16 -4.39
C VAL A 37 -1.30 1.55 -3.05
N ILE A 38 -2.15 1.73 -2.05
CA ILE A 38 -2.01 1.09 -0.74
C ILE A 38 -3.01 -0.06 -0.66
N GLY A 39 -2.53 -1.21 -0.21
CA GLY A 39 -3.33 -2.39 0.06
C GLY A 39 -3.36 -2.71 1.55
N LEU A 40 -4.56 -2.97 2.07
CA LEU A 40 -4.75 -3.65 3.35
C LEU A 40 -4.91 -5.14 3.10
N LYS A 41 -4.10 -5.94 3.78
CA LYS A 41 -4.17 -7.40 3.76
C LYS A 41 -4.41 -7.92 5.16
N SER A 42 -5.49 -8.66 5.37
CA SER A 42 -5.67 -9.39 6.62
C SER A 42 -4.78 -10.63 6.64
N ASN A 43 -4.15 -10.93 7.78
CA ASN A 43 -3.29 -12.10 7.92
C ASN A 43 -4.07 -13.43 7.89
N GLY A 44 -5.39 -13.38 8.12
CA GLY A 44 -6.28 -14.55 8.08
C GLY A 44 -6.92 -14.82 6.71
N PHE A 45 -6.66 -13.98 5.70
CA PHE A 45 -7.24 -14.12 4.36
C PHE A 45 -6.26 -14.74 3.35
N PRO A 46 -6.75 -15.28 2.22
CA PRO A 46 -5.91 -15.83 1.16
C PRO A 46 -4.88 -14.82 0.66
N THR A 47 -3.71 -15.32 0.23
CA THR A 47 -2.49 -14.55 -0.09
C THR A 47 -2.70 -13.34 -1.01
N ASN A 48 -3.70 -13.39 -1.89
CA ASN A 48 -3.97 -12.37 -2.92
C ASN A 48 -5.19 -11.48 -2.62
N SER A 49 -5.72 -11.52 -1.39
CA SER A 49 -6.86 -10.69 -1.00
C SER A 49 -6.36 -9.38 -0.41
N TYR A 50 -6.49 -8.30 -1.18
CA TYR A 50 -6.15 -6.96 -0.74
C TYR A 50 -7.35 -6.03 -0.90
N LEU A 51 -7.59 -5.19 0.10
CA LEU A 51 -8.45 -4.04 -0.05
C LEU A 51 -7.58 -2.86 -0.51
N ILE A 52 -7.82 -2.39 -1.74
CA ILE A 52 -7.03 -1.33 -2.36
C ILE A 52 -7.70 0.01 -2.14
N PHE A 53 -6.96 0.97 -1.63
CA PHE A 53 -7.46 2.32 -1.35
C PHE A 53 -7.21 3.27 -2.54
N PRO A 54 -8.16 4.17 -2.82
CA PRO A 54 -7.99 5.21 -3.83
C PRO A 54 -6.91 6.23 -3.41
N PRO A 55 -6.26 6.92 -4.36
CA PRO A 55 -5.11 7.80 -4.12
C PRO A 55 -5.30 8.86 -3.04
N GLN A 56 -6.51 9.40 -2.93
CA GLN A 56 -6.83 10.45 -1.95
C GLN A 56 -6.80 9.91 -0.51
N LEU A 57 -7.31 8.70 -0.30
CA LEU A 57 -7.26 8.02 1.01
C LEU A 57 -5.84 7.52 1.35
N ASN A 58 -4.99 7.34 0.35
CA ASN A 58 -3.62 6.86 0.54
C ASN A 58 -2.76 7.86 1.33
N LEU A 59 -2.90 9.17 1.07
CA LEU A 59 -2.06 10.18 1.73
C LEU A 59 -2.36 10.32 3.23
N ASP A 60 -3.63 10.38 3.59
CA ASP A 60 -4.04 10.50 4.99
C ASP A 60 -3.73 9.23 5.77
N LEU A 61 -3.91 8.05 5.16
CA LEU A 61 -3.49 6.79 5.75
C LEU A 61 -1.98 6.75 6.01
N LEU A 62 -1.16 7.13 5.04
CA LEU A 62 0.30 7.18 5.22
C LEU A 62 0.72 8.14 6.34
N ARG A 63 0.12 9.33 6.39
CA ARG A 63 0.41 10.30 7.45
C ARG A 63 0.02 9.76 8.83
N ASN A 64 -1.11 9.07 8.94
CA ASN A 64 -1.54 8.45 10.20
C ASN A 64 -0.63 7.30 10.64
N LEU A 65 0.03 6.61 9.70
CA LEU A 65 1.01 5.57 10.03
C LEU A 65 2.33 6.14 10.57
N LEU A 66 2.63 7.42 10.32
CA LEU A 66 3.81 8.06 10.90
C LEU A 66 3.68 8.11 12.42
N GLY A 67 4.53 7.35 13.10
CA GLY A 67 4.55 7.26 14.56
C GLY A 67 3.71 6.12 15.15
N GLN A 68 3.17 5.23 14.31
CA GLN A 68 2.59 3.97 14.79
C GLN A 68 3.67 2.92 15.02
N ASP A 69 3.61 2.21 16.15
CA ASP A 69 4.47 1.06 16.41
C ASP A 69 4.24 -0.03 15.36
N GLY A 70 5.33 -0.54 14.78
CA GLY A 70 5.31 -1.51 13.68
C GLY A 70 5.28 -0.89 12.27
N ALA A 71 5.26 0.45 12.16
CA ALA A 71 5.35 1.15 10.88
C ALA A 71 6.79 1.31 10.40
N ASN A 72 7.00 1.07 9.10
CA ASN A 72 8.25 1.37 8.42
C ASN A 72 8.26 2.84 7.95
N ASN A 73 8.52 3.74 8.88
CA ASN A 73 8.42 5.19 8.66
C ASN A 73 9.27 5.71 7.49
N SER A 74 10.42 5.10 7.18
CA SER A 74 11.26 5.53 6.05
C SER A 74 10.58 5.30 4.70
N GLU A 75 9.95 4.14 4.51
CA GLU A 75 9.18 3.83 3.30
C GLU A 75 7.90 4.68 3.24
N VAL A 76 7.21 4.88 4.37
CA VAL A 76 6.03 5.76 4.44
C VAL A 76 6.38 7.19 3.99
N ILE A 77 7.48 7.77 4.47
CA ILE A 77 7.95 9.11 4.07
C ILE A 77 8.24 9.16 2.56
N LYS A 78 8.88 8.13 2.01
CA LYS A 78 9.18 8.04 0.57
C LYS A 78 7.91 8.04 -0.26
N PHE A 79 6.88 7.30 0.15
CA PHE A 79 5.60 7.29 -0.56
C PHE A 79 4.85 8.61 -0.45
N ILE A 80 4.85 9.25 0.73
CA ILE A 80 4.29 10.61 0.89
C ILE A 80 4.94 11.57 -0.11
N LYS A 81 6.28 11.59 -0.19
CA LYS A 81 7.02 12.41 -1.16
C LYS A 81 6.61 12.14 -2.61
N ILE A 82 6.44 10.88 -3.01
CA ILE A 82 6.03 10.53 -4.38
C ILE A 82 4.63 11.08 -4.74
N ILE A 83 3.71 11.14 -3.77
CA ILE A 83 2.39 11.78 -3.95
C ILE A 83 2.53 13.29 -3.99
N THR A 84 3.28 13.87 -3.04
CA THR A 84 3.31 15.33 -2.82
C THR A 84 4.20 16.08 -3.82
N ASP A 85 5.31 15.50 -4.28
CA ASP A 85 6.31 16.18 -5.13
C ASP A 85 5.87 16.37 -6.60
N LYS A 86 4.59 16.13 -6.94
CA LYS A 86 4.02 16.48 -8.26
C LYS A 86 2.65 17.18 -8.17
N GLN A 87 2.34 17.84 -7.06
CA GLN A 87 1.28 18.85 -7.06
C GLN A 87 1.86 20.22 -7.37
#